data_AF-A0A1N7BYW2-F1
#
_entry.id   AF-A0A1N7BYW2-F1
#
_cell.length_a   1.000
_cell.length_b   1.000
_cell.length_c   1.000
_cell.angle_alpha   90.00
_cell.angle_beta   90.00
_cell.angle_gamma   90.00
#
_symmetry.space_group_name_H-M   'P 1'
#
loop_
_entity.id
_entity.type
_entity.pdbx_description
1 polymer ?
#
loop_
_entity_poly.entity_id
_entity_poly.type
_entity_poly.pdbx_seq_one_letter_code
_entity_poly.pdbx_strand_id
1 'polypeptide(L)'
;MTRHYRKTRLACAVLAGCLVAAGGIALAAPKTYQLPEETAELKPGPQPGFDAAKNNCMACHSVDYINYQPGKKGQAFWEAEVQKMIKVYHAPVDEADAKAIADYLAKTY
;
A
#
# COMPACT_ATOMS: atom_id res chain seq x y z
N MET A 1 62.17 17.98 30.30
CA MET A 1 60.89 18.36 29.65
C MET A 1 60.40 17.40 28.56
N THR A 2 61.27 16.63 27.88
CA THR A 2 60.90 15.76 26.74
C THR A 2 60.17 14.46 27.10
N ARG A 3 60.37 13.91 28.31
CA ARG A 3 59.83 12.60 28.73
C ARG A 3 58.34 12.63 29.11
N HIS A 4 57.86 13.73 29.70
CA HIS A 4 56.43 13.92 29.99
C HIS A 4 55.60 14.12 28.72
N TYR A 5 56.14 14.88 27.76
CA TYR A 5 55.51 15.14 26.47
C TYR A 5 55.32 13.86 25.63
N ARG A 6 56.23 12.87 25.74
CA ARG A 6 56.12 11.55 25.08
C ARG A 6 55.02 10.68 25.69
N LYS A 7 54.81 10.75 27.01
CA LYS A 7 53.75 9.98 27.72
C LYS A 7 52.36 10.54 27.42
N THR A 8 52.21 11.86 27.38
CA THR A 8 50.94 12.52 27.05
C THR A 8 50.51 12.26 25.60
N ARG A 9 51.47 12.23 24.65
CA ARG A 9 51.22 11.87 23.25
C ARG A 9 50.76 10.42 23.06
N LEU A 10 51.35 9.46 23.78
CA LEU A 10 50.89 8.07 23.75
C LEU A 10 49.48 7.90 24.33
N ALA A 11 49.17 8.58 25.45
CA ALA A 11 47.85 8.48 26.07
C ALA A 11 46.73 9.03 25.17
N CYS A 12 46.94 10.17 24.52
CA CYS A 12 45.98 10.71 23.54
C CYS A 12 45.84 9.83 22.29
N ALA A 13 46.93 9.21 21.82
CA ALA A 13 46.87 8.31 20.67
C ALA A 13 46.08 7.02 20.96
N VAL A 14 46.19 6.48 22.19
CA VAL A 14 45.43 5.29 22.61
C VAL A 14 43.94 5.63 22.80
N LEU A 15 43.60 6.77 23.41
CA LEU A 15 42.22 7.22 23.57
C LEU A 15 41.53 7.51 22.23
N ALA A 16 42.24 8.11 21.26
CA ALA A 16 41.72 8.34 19.92
C ALA A 16 41.49 7.02 19.14
N GLY A 17 42.35 6.01 19.32
CA GLY A 17 42.17 4.69 18.71
C GLY A 17 40.97 3.91 19.24
N CYS A 18 40.67 4.01 20.55
CA CYS A 18 39.53 3.32 21.16
C CYS A 18 38.16 3.88 20.72
N LEU A 19 38.05 5.18 20.44
CA LEU A 19 36.80 5.80 19.96
C LEU A 19 36.46 5.40 18.52
N VAL A 20 37.47 5.15 17.68
CA VAL A 20 37.27 4.67 16.29
C VAL A 20 36.84 3.19 16.26
N ALA A 21 37.30 2.38 17.21
CA ALA A 21 36.95 0.96 17.28
C ALA A 21 35.53 0.68 17.82
N ALA A 22 34.96 1.58 18.63
CA ALA A 22 33.61 1.43 19.20
C ALA A 22 32.50 2.02 18.31
N GLY A 23 32.85 2.86 17.32
CA GLY A 23 31.93 3.57 16.44
C GLY A 23 31.61 2.86 15.12
N GLY A 24 31.58 1.52 15.11
CA GLY A 24 31.12 0.78 13.93
C GLY A 24 29.66 1.13 13.64
N ILE A 25 29.38 1.78 12.52
CA ILE A 25 28.01 2.01 12.05
C ILE A 25 27.41 0.62 11.81
N ALA A 26 26.52 0.18 12.71
CA ALA A 26 25.78 -1.04 12.53
C ALA A 26 24.80 -0.86 11.35
N LEU A 27 25.25 -1.19 10.15
CA LEU A 27 24.42 -1.18 8.95
C LEU A 27 23.56 -2.45 8.94
N ALA A 28 22.37 -2.38 9.53
CA ALA A 28 21.36 -3.41 9.36
C ALA A 28 20.79 -3.33 7.94
N ALA A 29 20.93 -4.41 7.17
CA ALA A 29 20.28 -4.51 5.86
C ALA A 29 18.74 -4.60 6.02
N PRO A 30 17.95 -3.97 5.13
CA PRO A 30 16.50 -4.07 5.19
C PRO A 30 16.06 -5.52 4.97
N LYS A 31 15.08 -5.98 5.75
CA LYS A 31 14.35 -7.20 5.44
C LYS A 31 13.33 -6.90 4.36
N THR A 32 13.26 -7.74 3.34
CA THR A 32 12.28 -7.63 2.27
C THR A 32 11.18 -8.65 2.46
N TYR A 33 9.99 -8.33 1.97
CA TYR A 33 8.87 -9.25 1.87
C TYR A 33 8.29 -9.11 0.47
N GLN A 34 8.29 -10.21 -0.28
CA GLN A 34 7.79 -10.22 -1.64
C GLN A 34 6.36 -10.75 -1.64
N LEU A 35 5.42 -9.90 -2.04
CA LEU A 35 4.04 -10.30 -2.25
C LEU A 35 3.94 -11.14 -3.53
N PRO A 36 3.00 -12.11 -3.59
CA PRO A 36 2.67 -12.77 -4.84
C PRO A 36 2.10 -11.76 -5.85
N GLU A 37 2.10 -12.16 -7.12
CA GLU A 37 1.45 -11.39 -8.18
C GLU A 37 -0.06 -11.28 -7.92
N GLU A 38 -0.62 -10.10 -8.20
CA GLU A 38 -2.06 -9.84 -8.11
C GLU A 38 -2.73 -10.37 -9.38
N THR A 39 -3.81 -11.13 -9.23
CA THR A 39 -4.47 -11.86 -10.34
C THR A 39 -5.99 -11.75 -10.33
N ALA A 40 -6.57 -10.96 -9.42
CA ALA A 40 -8.01 -10.88 -9.30
C ALA A 40 -8.60 -10.07 -10.46
N GLU A 41 -9.61 -10.64 -11.09
CA GLU A 41 -10.35 -9.99 -12.17
C GLU A 41 -11.81 -9.78 -11.78
N LEU A 42 -12.39 -8.70 -12.30
CA LEU A 42 -13.83 -8.49 -12.25
C LEU A 42 -14.52 -9.46 -13.20
N LYS A 43 -15.67 -10.01 -12.79
CA LYS A 43 -16.50 -10.87 -13.65
C LYS A 43 -16.98 -10.06 -14.86
N PRO A 44 -16.82 -10.56 -16.10
CA PRO A 44 -17.39 -9.91 -17.27
C PRO A 44 -18.88 -9.64 -17.09
N GLY A 45 -19.35 -8.47 -17.54
CA GLY A 45 -20.75 -8.09 -17.37
C GLY A 45 -21.20 -6.96 -18.30
N PRO A 46 -22.42 -6.44 -18.09
CA PRO A 46 -23.01 -5.45 -18.99
C PRO A 46 -22.25 -4.12 -18.98
N GLN A 47 -22.09 -3.55 -20.17
CA GLN A 47 -21.58 -2.19 -20.37
C GLN A 47 -22.68 -1.14 -20.14
N PRO A 48 -22.32 0.11 -19.79
CA PRO A 48 -20.95 0.64 -19.60
C PRO A 48 -20.33 0.34 -18.21
N GLY A 49 -21.09 -0.30 -17.31
CA GLY A 49 -20.69 -0.47 -15.91
C GLY A 49 -19.46 -1.36 -15.70
N PHE A 50 -19.27 -2.39 -16.53
CA PHE A 50 -18.09 -3.25 -16.43
C PHE A 50 -16.78 -2.48 -16.72
N ASP A 51 -16.74 -1.69 -17.80
CA ASP A 51 -15.55 -0.88 -18.12
C ASP A 51 -15.34 0.23 -17.09
N ALA A 52 -16.42 0.88 -16.65
CA ALA A 52 -16.34 1.88 -15.58
C ALA A 52 -15.76 1.28 -14.29
N ALA A 53 -16.14 0.06 -13.90
CA ALA A 53 -15.62 -0.61 -12.71
C ALA A 53 -14.14 -0.96 -12.86
N LYS A 54 -13.70 -1.45 -14.03
CA LYS A 54 -12.28 -1.72 -14.30
C LYS A 54 -11.42 -0.46 -14.17
N ASN A 55 -11.93 0.67 -14.63
CA ASN A 55 -11.18 1.93 -14.62
C ASN A 55 -11.13 2.58 -13.23
N ASN A 56 -12.12 2.33 -12.36
CA ASN A 56 -12.29 3.07 -11.12
C ASN A 56 -12.09 2.23 -9.84
N CYS A 57 -12.36 0.93 -9.85
CA CYS A 57 -12.44 0.11 -8.63
C CYS A 57 -11.17 -0.69 -8.30
N MET A 58 -10.11 -0.56 -9.12
CA MET A 58 -8.83 -1.26 -8.94
C MET A 58 -7.71 -0.37 -8.39
N ALA A 59 -7.98 0.93 -8.20
CA ALA A 59 -6.96 1.92 -7.87
C ALA A 59 -6.46 1.86 -6.41
N CYS A 60 -7.30 1.38 -5.49
CA CYS A 60 -7.00 1.43 -4.04
C CYS A 60 -6.85 0.05 -3.39
N HIS A 61 -7.45 -1.00 -3.95
CA HIS A 61 -7.39 -2.37 -3.44
C HIS A 61 -7.62 -3.36 -4.59
N SER A 62 -7.30 -4.64 -4.38
CA SER A 62 -7.66 -5.70 -5.34
C SER A 62 -9.18 -5.85 -5.45
N VAL A 63 -9.64 -6.39 -6.57
CA VAL A 63 -11.08 -6.62 -6.81
C VAL A 63 -11.63 -7.84 -6.08
N ASP A 64 -10.79 -8.55 -5.34
CA ASP A 64 -11.21 -9.60 -4.40
C ASP A 64 -12.26 -9.08 -3.40
N TYR A 65 -12.15 -7.82 -2.98
CA TYR A 65 -13.12 -7.17 -2.09
C TYR A 65 -14.54 -7.12 -2.66
N ILE A 66 -14.65 -7.07 -3.99
CA ILE A 66 -15.93 -7.13 -4.71
C ILE A 66 -16.31 -8.60 -4.93
N ASN A 67 -15.36 -9.42 -5.37
CA ASN A 67 -15.58 -10.83 -5.70
C ASN A 67 -16.08 -11.67 -4.52
N TYR A 68 -15.67 -11.32 -3.30
CA TYR A 68 -16.03 -12.03 -2.07
C TYR A 68 -17.18 -11.41 -1.27
N GLN A 69 -17.84 -10.37 -1.79
CA GLN A 69 -19.10 -9.94 -1.18
C GLN A 69 -20.13 -11.08 -1.23
N PRO A 70 -21.07 -11.15 -0.26
CA PRO A 70 -22.16 -12.10 -0.35
C PRO A 70 -22.91 -11.93 -1.69
N GLY A 71 -23.20 -13.04 -2.37
CA GLY A 71 -23.88 -12.98 -3.67
C GLY A 71 -25.35 -12.54 -3.56
N LYS A 72 -25.90 -12.03 -4.66
CA LYS A 72 -27.31 -11.64 -4.86
C LYS A 72 -27.82 -10.61 -3.84
N LYS A 73 -26.96 -9.66 -3.45
CA LYS A 73 -27.34 -8.59 -2.50
C LYS A 73 -28.22 -7.52 -3.14
N GLY A 74 -28.20 -7.42 -4.47
CA GLY A 74 -29.06 -6.54 -5.24
C GLY A 74 -28.66 -5.07 -5.17
N GLN A 75 -29.48 -4.23 -5.81
CA GLN A 75 -29.14 -2.84 -6.15
C GLN A 75 -28.76 -1.98 -4.94
N ALA A 76 -29.58 -1.96 -3.90
CA ALA A 76 -29.38 -1.05 -2.76
C ALA A 76 -28.05 -1.31 -2.02
N PHE A 77 -27.60 -2.57 -1.99
CA PHE A 77 -26.32 -2.92 -1.39
C PHE A 77 -25.15 -2.36 -2.21
N TRP A 78 -25.17 -2.57 -3.52
CA TRP A 78 -24.08 -2.13 -4.38
C TRP A 78 -24.05 -0.61 -4.56
N GLU A 79 -25.20 0.06 -4.57
CA GLU A 79 -25.26 1.52 -4.49
C GLU A 79 -24.61 2.04 -3.21
N ALA A 80 -24.91 1.41 -2.06
CA ALA A 80 -24.31 1.80 -0.79
C ALA A 80 -22.78 1.59 -0.77
N GLU A 81 -22.27 0.47 -1.30
CA GLU A 81 -20.83 0.24 -1.39
C GLU A 81 -20.14 1.24 -2.33
N VAL A 82 -20.70 1.49 -3.51
CA VAL A 82 -20.14 2.50 -4.44
C VAL A 82 -20.16 3.89 -3.81
N GLN A 83 -21.26 4.30 -3.19
CA GLN A 83 -21.34 5.59 -2.51
C GLN A 83 -20.39 5.68 -1.31
N LYS A 84 -20.16 4.58 -0.59
CA LYS A 84 -19.16 4.52 0.48
C LYS A 84 -17.76 4.77 -0.07
N MET A 85 -17.40 4.16 -1.21
CA MET A 85 -16.08 4.41 -1.84
C MET A 85 -15.91 5.89 -2.20
N ILE A 86 -16.96 6.53 -2.73
CA ILE A 86 -16.91 7.93 -3.14
C ILE A 86 -16.90 8.88 -1.94
N LYS A 87 -17.81 8.70 -0.97
CA LYS A 87 -18.05 9.68 0.10
C LYS A 87 -17.14 9.50 1.31
N VAL A 88 -16.79 8.26 1.66
CA VAL A 88 -15.97 7.94 2.84
C VAL A 88 -14.51 7.77 2.46
N TYR A 89 -14.22 7.10 1.35
CA TYR A 89 -12.85 6.86 0.89
C TYR A 89 -12.39 7.81 -0.22
N HIS A 90 -13.24 8.75 -0.63
CA HIS A 90 -12.90 9.82 -1.57
C HIS A 90 -12.44 9.31 -2.95
N ALA A 91 -12.96 8.16 -3.38
CA ALA A 91 -12.72 7.67 -4.73
C ALA A 91 -13.22 8.70 -5.77
N PRO A 92 -12.40 9.10 -6.75
CA PRO A 92 -12.73 10.16 -7.70
C PRO A 92 -13.59 9.62 -8.86
N VAL A 93 -14.81 9.17 -8.54
CA VAL A 93 -15.77 8.62 -9.51
C VAL A 93 -16.92 9.60 -9.71
N ASP A 94 -17.24 9.92 -10.96
CA ASP A 94 -18.39 10.78 -11.28
C ASP A 94 -19.73 10.06 -11.08
N GLU A 95 -20.83 10.81 -11.08
CA GLU A 95 -22.16 10.28 -10.80
C GLU A 95 -22.67 9.28 -11.85
N ALA A 96 -22.30 9.47 -13.12
CA ALA A 96 -22.72 8.60 -14.22
C ALA A 96 -22.02 7.24 -14.12
N ASP A 97 -20.71 7.24 -13.91
CA ASP A 97 -19.92 6.03 -13.68
C ASP A 97 -20.35 5.34 -12.39
N ALA A 98 -20.60 6.09 -11.30
CA ALA A 98 -21.06 5.52 -10.03
C ALA A 98 -22.36 4.73 -10.21
N LYS A 99 -23.32 5.29 -10.95
CA LYS A 99 -24.57 4.60 -11.28
C LYS A 99 -24.33 3.36 -12.14
N ALA A 100 -23.53 3.49 -13.20
CA ALA A 100 -23.23 2.39 -14.10
C ALA A 100 -22.54 1.22 -13.38
N ILE A 101 -21.58 1.51 -12.50
CA ILE A 101 -20.88 0.53 -11.68
C ILE A 101 -21.87 -0.18 -10.75
N ALA A 102 -22.70 0.55 -10.00
CA ALA A 102 -23.67 -0.07 -9.09
C ALA A 102 -24.64 -0.99 -9.84
N ASP A 103 -25.16 -0.56 -11.00
CA ASP A 103 -26.05 -1.36 -11.85
C ASP A 103 -25.36 -2.63 -12.39
N TYR A 104 -24.09 -2.55 -12.78
CA TYR A 104 -23.28 -3.70 -13.20
C TYR A 104 -23.08 -4.68 -12.05
N LEU A 105 -22.60 -4.19 -10.89
CA LEU A 105 -22.31 -5.02 -9.74
C LEU A 105 -23.57 -5.75 -9.26
N ALA A 106 -24.71 -5.07 -9.20
CA ALA A 106 -25.98 -5.68 -8.79
C ALA A 106 -26.52 -6.74 -9.77
N LYS A 107 -26.19 -6.65 -11.05
CA LYS A 107 -26.57 -7.65 -12.07
C LYS A 107 -25.61 -8.83 -12.11
N THR A 108 -24.35 -8.64 -11.75
CA THR A 108 -23.28 -9.63 -11.92
C THR A 108 -22.88 -10.37 -10.63
N TYR A 109 -23.10 -9.75 -9.46
CA TYR A 109 -22.69 -10.27 -8.15
C TYR A 109 -23.85 -10.39 -7.15
#